data_AF-A0A9D4LAV3-F1
#
_entry.id   AF-A0A9D4LAV3-F1
#
_cell.length_a   1.000
_cell.length_b   1.000
_cell.length_c   1.000
_cell.angle_alpha   90.00
_cell.angle_beta   90.00
_cell.angle_gamma   90.00
#
_symmetry.space_group_name_H-M   'P 1'
#
loop_
_entity.id
_entity.type
_entity.pdbx_description
1 polymer ?
#
loop_
_entity_poly.entity_id
_entity_poly.type
_entity_poly.pdbx_seq_one_letter_code
_entity_poly.pdbx_strand_id
1 'polypeptide(L)'
;MSRKWPTTLKSPYLLYDFKTFFRMTRGTFERVLERISTDDQLRKRIATGGREQVLLDKDLLTTLWYLGNLETVRSIADRFNVSKSTFLDHNRRMLTVLCDSLLKTVICWPSNNYKQTVIDEFQNKKGFPGVFGATIEKDTIQ
;
A
#
# COMPACT_ATOMS: atom_id res chain seq x y z
N MET A 1 -4.44 21.43 14.87
CA MET A 1 -3.98 22.05 13.59
C MET A 1 -4.24 21.04 12.48
N SER A 2 -5.32 21.21 11.71
CA SER A 2 -5.70 20.29 10.63
C SER A 2 -4.75 20.50 9.44
N ARG A 3 -3.82 19.55 9.23
CA ARG A 3 -2.95 19.53 8.05
C ARG A 3 -3.80 19.04 6.88
N LYS A 4 -4.45 19.97 6.17
CA LYS A 4 -5.21 19.67 4.95
C LYS A 4 -4.24 19.25 3.84
N TRP A 5 -4.55 18.13 3.19
CA TRP A 5 -3.70 17.53 2.16
C TRP A 5 -3.75 18.31 0.83
N PRO A 6 -2.59 18.62 0.20
CA PRO A 6 -2.58 19.28 -1.11
C PRO A 6 -3.11 18.33 -2.20
N THR A 7 -3.91 18.88 -3.10
CA THR A 7 -4.62 18.16 -4.18
C THR A 7 -3.72 17.70 -5.33
N THR A 8 -2.41 17.95 -5.28
CA THR A 8 -1.46 17.64 -6.35
C THR A 8 -0.26 16.85 -5.82
N LEU A 9 0.21 15.88 -6.63
CA LEU A 9 1.29 14.93 -6.34
C LEU A 9 2.69 15.56 -6.16
N LYS A 10 2.79 16.89 -6.22
CA LYS A 10 3.98 17.67 -5.84
C LYS A 10 3.90 18.00 -4.36
N SER A 11 3.91 16.96 -3.53
CA SER A 11 3.97 17.19 -2.10
C SER A 11 5.38 17.61 -1.68
N PRO A 12 5.56 18.64 -0.83
CA PRO A 12 6.87 19.08 -0.33
C PRO A 12 7.47 18.14 0.74
N TYR A 13 7.06 16.87 0.77
CA TYR A 13 7.60 15.90 1.71
C TYR A 13 9.01 15.50 1.27
N LEU A 14 10.00 15.68 2.17
CA LEU A 14 11.28 15.00 2.04
C LEU A 14 11.00 13.50 1.90
N LEU A 15 11.77 12.79 1.08
CA LEU A 15 11.62 11.35 0.80
C LEU A 15 11.44 10.48 2.07
N TYR A 16 12.03 10.93 3.18
CA TYR A 16 11.93 10.32 4.51
C TYR A 16 10.50 10.35 5.10
N ASP A 17 9.78 11.47 4.94
CA ASP A 17 8.42 11.63 5.44
C ASP A 17 7.45 10.70 4.72
N PHE A 18 7.63 10.51 3.41
CA PHE A 18 6.76 9.64 2.61
C PHE A 18 6.83 8.19 3.08
N LYS A 19 8.04 7.65 3.29
CA LYS A 19 8.20 6.27 3.79
C LYS A 19 7.59 6.10 5.18
N THR A 20 7.74 7.10 6.03
CA THR A 20 7.20 7.07 7.40
C THR A 20 5.67 7.02 7.40
N PHE A 21 5.03 7.86 6.59
CA PHE A 21 3.56 7.95 6.53
C PHE A 21 2.89 6.81 5.77
N PHE A 22 3.48 6.35 4.67
CA PHE A 22 2.86 5.39 3.76
C PHE A 22 3.47 3.99 3.84
N ARG A 23 4.48 3.79 4.70
CA ARG A 23 5.22 2.53 4.85
C ARG A 23 5.87 2.02 3.56
N MET A 24 6.09 2.93 2.60
CA MET A 24 6.54 2.63 1.25
C MET A 24 7.37 3.78 0.69
N THR A 25 8.38 3.49 -0.12
CA THR A 25 9.14 4.55 -0.82
C THR A 25 8.33 5.11 -2.00
N ARG A 26 8.66 6.33 -2.42
CA ARG A 26 7.99 6.97 -3.57
C ARG A 26 8.14 6.18 -4.87
N GLY A 27 9.33 5.64 -5.14
CA GLY A 27 9.56 4.82 -6.33
C GLY A 27 8.77 3.51 -6.33
N THR A 28 8.59 2.87 -5.17
CA THR A 28 7.72 1.68 -5.07
C THR A 28 6.25 2.06 -5.27
N PHE A 29 5.82 3.20 -4.71
CA PHE A 29 4.47 3.73 -4.94
C PHE A 29 4.18 3.94 -6.43
N GLU A 30 5.10 4.57 -7.16
CA GLU A 30 4.95 4.80 -8.61
C GLU A 30 4.84 3.49 -9.40
N ARG A 31 5.66 2.48 -9.06
CA ARG A 31 5.57 1.15 -9.67
C ARG A 31 4.26 0.43 -9.38
N VAL A 32 3.75 0.55 -8.16
CA VAL A 32 2.44 0.00 -7.78
C VAL A 32 1.34 0.71 -8.57
N LEU A 33 1.38 2.04 -8.62
CA LEU A 33 0.41 2.86 -9.36
C LEU A 33 0.36 2.49 -10.83
N GLU A 34 1.52 2.32 -11.47
CA GLU A 34 1.62 1.87 -12.86
C GLU A 34 0.95 0.50 -13.05
N ARG A 35 1.25 -0.47 -12.18
CA ARG A 35 0.67 -1.83 -12.25
C ARG A 35 -0.85 -1.88 -12.08
N ILE A 36 -1.41 -1.07 -11.20
CA ILE A 36 -2.87 -1.07 -10.96
C ILE A 36 -3.62 -0.19 -11.94
N SER A 37 -2.94 0.73 -12.63
CA SER A 37 -3.58 1.67 -13.56
C SER A 37 -4.26 0.99 -14.75
N THR A 38 -3.84 -0.23 -15.07
CA THR A 38 -4.41 -1.04 -16.15
C THR A 38 -5.62 -1.86 -15.71
N ASP A 39 -5.97 -1.87 -14.42
CA ASP A 39 -7.09 -2.67 -13.90
C ASP A 39 -8.44 -2.00 -14.20
N ASP A 40 -9.34 -2.76 -14.81
CA ASP A 40 -10.67 -2.31 -15.23
C ASP A 40 -11.53 -1.84 -14.04
N GLN A 41 -11.34 -2.39 -12.84
CA GLN A 41 -12.07 -2.00 -11.63
C GLN A 41 -11.73 -0.57 -11.16
N LEU A 42 -10.58 -0.05 -11.56
CA LEU A 42 -10.06 1.27 -11.15
C LEU A 42 -10.20 2.33 -12.25
N ARG A 43 -10.76 1.97 -13.41
CA ARG A 43 -10.96 2.91 -14.50
C ARG A 43 -11.84 4.09 -14.08
N LYS A 44 -11.55 5.25 -14.68
CA LYS A 44 -12.40 6.42 -14.55
C LYS A 44 -13.79 6.09 -15.11
N ARG A 45 -14.82 6.34 -14.33
CA ARG A 45 -16.20 6.24 -14.77
C ARG A 45 -16.46 7.30 -15.84
N ILE A 46 -17.33 6.97 -16.79
CA ILE A 46 -17.89 7.97 -17.70
C ILE A 46 -18.69 8.97 -16.86
N ALA A 47 -18.33 10.24 -16.93
CA ALA A 47 -18.97 11.28 -16.12
C ALA A 47 -20.42 11.47 -16.58
N THR A 48 -21.38 11.07 -15.75
CA THR A 48 -22.82 11.26 -15.96
C THR A 48 -23.40 12.42 -15.14
N GLY A 49 -22.52 13.25 -14.56
CA GLY A 49 -22.85 14.36 -13.64
C GLY A 49 -22.41 14.09 -12.19
N GLY A 50 -22.30 15.13 -11.37
CA GLY A 50 -21.92 15.03 -9.95
C GLY A 50 -20.46 15.41 -9.64
N ARG A 51 -19.98 15.03 -8.45
CA ARG A 51 -18.58 15.29 -8.02
C ARG A 51 -17.61 14.45 -8.84
N GLU A 52 -16.46 15.05 -9.19
CA GLU A 52 -15.39 14.35 -9.88
C GLU A 52 -14.91 13.12 -9.10
N GLN A 53 -14.57 12.06 -9.85
CA GLN A 53 -13.98 10.86 -9.27
C GLN A 53 -12.62 11.18 -8.66
N VAL A 54 -12.36 10.61 -7.47
CA VAL A 54 -11.04 10.70 -6.82
C VAL A 54 -9.97 10.17 -7.78
N LEU A 55 -8.90 10.95 -7.95
CA LEU A 55 -7.77 10.54 -8.78
C LEU A 55 -7.13 9.25 -8.21
N LEU A 56 -6.69 8.36 -9.10
CA LEU A 56 -6.20 7.03 -8.75
C LEU A 56 -5.00 7.07 -7.79
N ASP A 57 -4.11 8.02 -7.99
CA ASP A 57 -2.95 8.30 -7.13
C ASP A 57 -3.38 8.66 -5.70
N LYS A 58 -4.35 9.56 -5.57
CA LYS A 58 -4.92 9.98 -4.28
C LYS A 58 -5.64 8.82 -3.60
N ASP A 59 -6.33 7.98 -4.36
CA ASP A 59 -7.02 6.80 -3.83
C ASP A 59 -6.02 5.79 -3.27
N LEU A 60 -4.97 5.46 -4.03
CA LEU A 60 -3.89 4.58 -3.57
C LEU A 60 -3.19 5.13 -2.33
N LEU A 61 -2.87 6.44 -2.28
CA LEU A 61 -2.28 7.06 -1.09
C LEU A 61 -3.18 6.95 0.13
N THR A 62 -4.49 7.13 -0.07
CA THR A 62 -5.49 7.04 0.99
C THR A 62 -5.58 5.60 1.54
N THR A 63 -5.55 4.60 0.66
CA THR A 63 -5.50 3.18 1.04
C THR A 63 -4.21 2.82 1.76
N LEU A 64 -3.05 3.27 1.28
CA LEU A 64 -1.77 3.04 1.95
C LEU A 64 -1.73 3.67 3.35
N TRP A 65 -2.32 4.87 3.50
CA TRP A 65 -2.46 5.50 4.80
C TRP A 65 -3.29 4.64 5.75
N TYR A 66 -4.45 4.15 5.27
CA TYR A 66 -5.34 3.29 6.04
C TYR A 66 -4.67 1.99 6.48
N LEU A 67 -3.85 1.38 5.61
CA LEU A 67 -3.13 0.13 5.92
C LEU A 67 -1.93 0.37 6.86
N GLY A 68 -1.24 1.50 6.71
CA GLY A 68 0.01 1.80 7.41
C GLY A 68 -0.14 2.54 8.74
N ASN A 69 -1.35 3.04 9.04
CA ASN A 69 -1.63 3.86 10.21
C ASN A 69 -2.94 3.44 10.89
N LEU A 70 -2.93 3.46 12.22
CA LEU A 70 -4.11 3.16 13.05
C LEU A 70 -4.95 4.44 13.23
N GLU A 71 -5.62 4.88 12.17
CA GLU A 71 -6.53 6.03 12.22
C GLU A 71 -7.98 5.62 11.94
N THR A 72 -8.92 6.38 12.52
CA THR A 72 -10.35 6.18 12.22
C THR A 72 -10.67 6.62 10.80
N VAL A 73 -11.65 5.96 10.17
CA VAL A 73 -12.17 6.34 8.83
C VAL A 73 -12.57 7.82 8.77
N ARG A 74 -13.11 8.37 9.87
CA ARG A 74 -13.46 9.80 9.95
C ARG A 74 -12.21 10.70 9.81
N SER A 75 -11.13 10.37 10.51
CA SER A 75 -9.87 11.12 10.48
C SER A 75 -9.26 11.09 9.08
N ILE A 76 -9.22 9.90 8.47
CA ILE A 76 -8.68 9.71 7.12
C ILE A 76 -9.52 10.48 6.09
N ALA A 77 -10.85 10.37 6.17
CA ALA A 77 -11.76 11.08 5.29
C ALA A 77 -11.59 12.60 5.35
N ASP A 78 -11.45 13.18 6.56
CA ASP A 78 -11.17 14.60 6.75
C ASP A 78 -9.79 14.99 6.19
N ARG A 79 -8.75 14.19 6.48
CA ARG A 79 -7.37 14.41 6.03
C ARG A 79 -7.27 14.46 4.51
N PHE A 80 -7.86 13.50 3.82
CA PHE A 80 -7.83 13.41 2.36
C PHE A 80 -8.95 14.22 1.68
N ASN A 81 -9.78 14.94 2.45
CA ASN A 81 -10.92 15.71 1.95
C ASN A 81 -11.82 14.86 1.03
N VAL A 82 -12.26 13.72 1.54
CA VAL A 82 -13.19 12.79 0.88
C VAL A 82 -14.35 12.47 1.82
N SER A 83 -15.52 12.12 1.28
CA SER A 83 -16.62 11.67 2.13
C SER A 83 -16.33 10.27 2.70
N LYS A 84 -16.89 9.94 3.87
CA LYS A 84 -16.72 8.62 4.50
C LYS A 84 -17.22 7.49 3.60
N SER A 85 -18.36 7.67 2.92
CA SER A 85 -18.88 6.66 1.99
C SER A 85 -17.96 6.48 0.79
N THR A 86 -17.51 7.58 0.19
CA THR A 86 -16.55 7.54 -0.93
C THR A 86 -15.26 6.82 -0.53
N PHE A 87 -14.71 7.13 0.65
CA PHE A 87 -13.53 6.43 1.16
C PHE A 87 -13.77 4.94 1.28
N LEU A 88 -14.86 4.51 1.94
CA LEU A 88 -15.12 3.08 2.15
C LEU A 88 -15.29 2.33 0.82
N ASP A 89 -16.05 2.92 -0.12
CA ASP A 89 -16.31 2.32 -1.42
C ASP A 89 -15.04 2.18 -2.25
N HIS A 90 -14.24 3.24 -2.33
CA HIS A 90 -13.01 3.23 -3.11
C HIS A 90 -11.92 2.38 -2.45
N ASN A 91 -11.73 2.50 -1.14
CA ASN A 91 -10.75 1.72 -0.39
C ASN A 91 -11.05 0.22 -0.51
N ARG A 92 -12.32 -0.19 -0.47
CA ARG A 92 -12.70 -1.59 -0.69
C ARG A 92 -12.27 -2.08 -2.07
N ARG A 93 -12.52 -1.32 -3.13
CA ARG A 93 -12.14 -1.67 -4.51
C ARG A 93 -10.63 -1.72 -4.67
N MET A 94 -9.93 -0.73 -4.13
CA MET A 94 -8.48 -0.69 -4.14
C MET A 94 -7.89 -1.93 -3.47
N LEU A 95 -8.38 -2.29 -2.27
CA LEU A 95 -7.95 -3.50 -1.56
C LEU A 95 -8.22 -4.77 -2.36
N THR A 96 -9.38 -4.90 -3.02
CA THR A 96 -9.66 -6.03 -3.91
C THR A 96 -8.61 -6.13 -5.02
N VAL A 97 -8.32 -5.04 -5.72
CA VAL A 97 -7.32 -5.03 -6.78
C VAL A 97 -5.92 -5.35 -6.26
N LEU A 98 -5.52 -4.77 -5.12
CA LEU A 98 -4.23 -5.08 -4.50
C LEU A 98 -4.11 -6.58 -4.17
N CYS A 99 -5.16 -7.18 -3.61
CA CYS A 99 -5.19 -8.59 -3.28
C CYS A 99 -5.15 -9.51 -4.52
N ASP A 100 -5.93 -9.16 -5.55
CA ASP A 100 -6.08 -10.03 -6.72
C ASP A 100 -4.93 -9.92 -7.71
N SER A 101 -4.37 -8.72 -7.90
CA SER A 101 -3.31 -8.45 -8.89
C SER A 101 -1.89 -8.47 -8.30
N LEU A 102 -1.70 -7.84 -7.13
CA LEU A 102 -0.37 -7.57 -6.60
C LEU A 102 0.10 -8.61 -5.59
N LEU A 103 -0.74 -9.03 -4.65
CA LEU A 103 -0.32 -10.00 -3.63
C LEU A 103 0.15 -11.31 -4.25
N LYS A 104 -0.54 -11.82 -5.28
CA LYS A 104 -0.17 -13.08 -5.95
C LYS A 104 1.17 -13.01 -6.69
N THR A 105 1.55 -11.82 -7.15
CA THR A 105 2.80 -11.63 -7.94
C THR A 105 3.99 -11.25 -7.06
N VAL A 106 3.74 -10.62 -5.91
CA VAL A 106 4.78 -10.10 -5.02
C VAL A 106 5.04 -11.05 -3.84
N ILE A 107 3.99 -11.65 -3.28
CA ILE A 107 4.10 -12.59 -2.16
C ILE A 107 4.08 -14.02 -2.70
N CYS A 108 5.28 -14.51 -3.02
CA CYS A 108 5.48 -15.91 -3.41
C CYS A 108 5.81 -16.74 -2.17
N TRP A 109 4.89 -17.61 -1.76
CA TRP A 109 5.19 -18.62 -0.75
C TRP A 109 5.98 -19.77 -1.36
N PRO A 110 7.14 -20.16 -0.81
CA PRO A 110 7.93 -21.26 -1.34
C PRO A 110 7.16 -22.60 -1.26
N SER A 111 7.46 -23.55 -2.16
CA SER A 111 6.83 -24.88 -2.18
C SER A 111 7.25 -25.74 -0.98
N ASN A 112 6.43 -26.72 -0.55
CA ASN A 112 6.63 -27.45 0.72
C ASN A 112 8.05 -28.01 0.93
N ASN A 113 8.71 -28.50 -0.12
CA ASN A 113 10.10 -28.99 -0.01
C ASN A 113 11.08 -27.85 0.25
N TYR A 114 10.94 -26.73 -0.46
CA TYR A 114 11.79 -25.55 -0.28
C TYR A 114 11.49 -24.82 1.04
N LYS A 115 10.26 -24.92 1.58
CA LYS A 115 9.92 -24.39 2.91
C LYS A 115 10.78 -25.01 4.01
N GLN A 116 10.91 -26.34 4.02
CA GLN A 116 11.69 -27.03 5.04
C GLN A 116 13.17 -26.69 4.94
N THR A 117 13.71 -26.62 3.72
CA THR A 117 15.09 -26.15 3.52
C THR A 117 15.31 -24.76 4.11
N VAL A 118 14.39 -23.81 3.90
CA VAL A 118 14.51 -22.45 4.46
C VAL A 118 14.43 -22.45 5.99
N ILE A 119 13.54 -23.26 6.58
CA ILE A 119 13.40 -23.38 8.04
C ILE A 119 14.68 -23.98 8.65
N ASP A 120 15.19 -25.06 8.07
CA ASP A 120 16.38 -25.76 8.53
C ASP A 120 17.63 -24.87 8.41
N GLU A 121 17.78 -24.15 7.29
CA GLU A 121 18.87 -23.19 7.11
C GLU A 121 18.82 -22.04 8.13
N PHE A 122 17.63 -21.53 8.43
CA PHE A 122 17.46 -20.47 9.42
C PHE A 122 17.78 -20.97 10.83
N GLN A 123 17.30 -22.17 11.18
CA GLN A 123 17.60 -22.82 12.45
C GLN A 123 19.10 -23.06 12.61
N ASN A 124 19.78 -23.53 11.57
CA ASN A 124 21.23 -23.73 11.59
C ASN A 124 22.01 -22.41 11.77
N LYS A 125 21.52 -21.30 11.21
CA LYS A 125 22.18 -19.99 11.30
C LYS A 125 21.87 -19.21 12.59
N LYS A 126 20.67 -19.36 13.15
CA LYS A 126 20.15 -18.50 14.24
C LYS A 126 19.67 -19.26 15.48
N GLY A 127 19.61 -20.59 15.43
CA GLY A 127 19.19 -21.43 16.57
C GLY A 127 17.69 -21.43 16.85
N PHE A 128 16.87 -20.80 16.00
CA PHE A 128 15.42 -20.72 16.18
C PHE A 128 14.69 -21.66 15.22
N PRO A 129 14.06 -22.74 15.73
CA PRO A 129 13.33 -23.70 14.90
C PRO A 129 12.00 -23.15 14.41
N GLY A 130 11.54 -23.64 13.26
CA GLY A 130 10.20 -23.34 12.73
C GLY A 130 9.99 -21.93 12.20
N VAL A 131 11.05 -21.13 12.06
CA VAL A 131 10.93 -19.76 11.55
C VAL A 131 10.82 -19.78 10.04
N PHE A 132 9.69 -19.27 9.54
CA PHE A 132 9.39 -19.16 8.13
C PHE A 132 8.95 -17.73 7.82
N GLY A 133 9.67 -17.05 6.92
CA GLY A 133 9.37 -15.66 6.56
C GLY A 133 10.02 -14.59 7.45
N ALA A 134 11.20 -14.89 8.04
CA ALA A 134 12.00 -13.85 8.67
C ALA A 134 12.40 -12.78 7.65
N THR A 135 11.92 -11.56 7.87
CA THR A 135 12.38 -10.40 7.11
C THR A 135 13.67 -9.92 7.77
N ILE A 136 14.77 -10.03 7.05
CA ILE A 136 16.04 -9.44 7.46
C ILE A 136 15.93 -7.96 7.14
N GLU A 137 15.72 -7.10 8.14
CA GLU A 137 15.98 -5.68 7.97
C GLU A 137 17.48 -5.54 7.72
N LYS A 138 17.85 -5.27 6.46
CA LYS A 138 19.23 -4.93 6.13
C LYS A 138 19.47 -3.54 6.71
N ASP A 139 19.93 -3.49 7.95
CA ASP A 139 20.65 -2.33 8.43
C ASP A 139 21.79 -2.07 7.46
N THR A 140 21.76 -0.86 6.91
CA THR A 140 22.73 -0.20 6.05
C THR A 140 24.12 -0.83 6.12
N ILE A 141 24.50 -1.56 5.07
CA ILE A 141 25.91 -1.84 4.81
C ILE A 141 26.51 -0.54 4.27
N GLN A 142 27.62 -0.14 4.91
CA GLN A 142 28.42 1.07 4.73
C GLN A 142 28.66 1.47 3.27
#